data_AF-A0A8J2WQ85-F1
#
_entry.id   AF-A0A8J2WQ85-F1
#
_cell.length_a   1.000
_cell.length_b   1.000
_cell.length_c   1.000
_cell.angle_alpha   90.00
_cell.angle_beta   90.00
_cell.angle_gamma   90.00
#
_symmetry.space_group_name_H-M   'P 1'
#
loop_
_entity.id
_entity.type
_entity.pdbx_description
1 polymer ?
#
loop_
_entity_poly.entity_id
_entity_poly.type
_entity_poly.pdbx_seq_one_letter_code
_entity_poly.pdbx_strand_id
1 'polypeptide(L)'
;MRATVALLLLASARAVDYLQGNPRAAARAKAVALVDAIGSASALPDPDVLHTTALDWSAIDEGLLPATRERDDEQRRSRASIEALATVARALDGARIVDPCAGRGDVALPLAYFLRKDVLLCDVSARALDVAAERADEASLQIKTKTVDCAELGPHLNKNDCVVALRACGAVADMAIEAAVDSGAAFVVSPCCLWKAVAKTTSKGGRMPTTAPPSLNYPRSAWLAGFDVSPEDYVTLVDADEPPAARASAMLGDGARTRLFRQARRILEEDRLRYASERGYDVRLLRFEGGDNPHVGILAGVRGDGAALAALDSYPFDDDEPLAINWLHKTYVRGDFAICRSCALRGAGVLVDPGAKRIWFSRMIQFVGSRAVPLPASQPILAQLLRTLKSHPGVVVRFEGHVNSTCGLECRGATGKPCKAARKVGSDMCARCPGGAYGLSKARAEAIKSFVAKCGVDTDRVYAVGFAGTRRLSDDITEEKGAVNRRVEVHMMPYIPGRL
;
A
#
# COMPACT_ATOMS: atom_id res chain seq x y z
N MET A 1 -35.25 -21.77 3.19
CA MET A 1 -35.45 -22.38 1.85
C MET A 1 -36.62 -21.85 0.99
N ARG A 2 -37.61 -21.08 1.49
CA ARG A 2 -38.66 -20.46 0.63
C ARG A 2 -38.52 -18.96 0.35
N ALA A 3 -37.68 -18.22 1.10
CA ALA A 3 -37.48 -16.78 0.92
C ALA A 3 -36.31 -16.45 -0.04
N THR A 4 -35.16 -17.12 0.10
CA THR A 4 -33.92 -16.84 -0.66
C THR A 4 -34.04 -17.06 -2.17
N VAL A 5 -35.04 -17.81 -2.63
CA VAL A 5 -35.32 -18.05 -4.06
C VAL A 5 -36.31 -17.02 -4.63
N ALA A 6 -37.02 -16.25 -3.80
CA ALA A 6 -38.04 -15.31 -4.25
C ALA A 6 -37.47 -14.10 -5.01
N LEU A 7 -36.19 -13.74 -4.80
CA LEU A 7 -35.55 -12.63 -5.52
C LEU A 7 -35.28 -12.93 -7.01
N LEU A 8 -35.42 -14.18 -7.46
CA LEU A 8 -35.42 -14.54 -8.89
C LEU A 8 -36.74 -14.19 -9.61
N LEU A 9 -37.81 -13.82 -8.88
CA LEU A 9 -39.17 -13.68 -9.42
C LEU A 9 -39.54 -12.26 -9.89
N LEU A 10 -38.59 -11.54 -10.50
CA LEU A 10 -38.87 -10.51 -11.50
C LEU A 10 -38.30 -10.88 -12.89
N ALA A 11 -37.82 -12.12 -13.05
CA ALA A 11 -37.38 -12.66 -14.33
C ALA A 11 -38.59 -12.98 -15.23
N SER A 12 -38.56 -12.53 -16.49
CA SER A 12 -39.54 -12.97 -17.49
C SER A 12 -39.45 -14.48 -17.74
N ALA A 13 -40.53 -15.12 -18.21
CA ALA A 13 -40.55 -16.57 -18.48
C ALA A 13 -39.34 -17.04 -19.31
N ARG A 14 -38.97 -16.29 -20.36
CA ARG A 14 -37.79 -16.56 -21.19
C ARG A 14 -36.46 -16.58 -20.43
N ALA A 15 -36.34 -15.78 -19.37
CA ALA A 15 -35.14 -15.76 -18.52
C ALA A 15 -35.12 -16.97 -17.57
N VAL A 16 -36.27 -17.42 -17.09
CA VAL A 16 -36.39 -18.67 -16.31
C VAL A 16 -35.99 -19.87 -17.17
N ASP A 17 -36.54 -19.98 -18.39
CA ASP A 17 -36.20 -21.04 -19.34
C ASP A 17 -34.69 -21.07 -19.68
N TYR A 18 -34.09 -19.90 -19.90
CA TYR A 18 -32.66 -19.77 -20.19
C TYR A 18 -31.77 -20.21 -19.02
N LEU A 19 -32.14 -19.88 -17.78
CA LEU A 19 -31.38 -20.30 -16.60
C LEU A 19 -31.53 -21.80 -16.33
N GLN A 20 -32.73 -22.37 -16.52
CA GLN A 20 -32.95 -23.82 -16.44
C GLN A 20 -32.14 -24.60 -17.48
N GLY A 21 -31.99 -24.06 -18.69
CA GLY A 21 -31.16 -24.63 -19.74
C GLY A 21 -29.64 -24.41 -19.60
N ASN A 22 -29.16 -23.62 -18.62
CA ASN A 22 -27.74 -23.25 -18.51
C ASN A 22 -27.26 -23.20 -17.05
N PRO A 23 -26.72 -24.31 -16.50
CA PRO A 23 -26.27 -24.40 -15.11
C PRO A 23 -25.23 -23.34 -14.70
N ARG A 24 -24.35 -22.93 -15.63
CA ARG A 24 -23.35 -21.88 -15.36
C ARG A 24 -23.98 -20.49 -15.27
N ALA A 25 -25.03 -20.22 -16.05
CA ALA A 25 -25.79 -18.98 -15.93
C ALA A 25 -26.60 -18.96 -14.63
N ALA A 26 -27.21 -20.09 -14.25
CA ALA A 26 -27.94 -20.24 -12.98
C ALA A 26 -27.03 -20.00 -11.75
N ALA A 27 -25.88 -20.68 -11.67
CA ALA A 27 -24.92 -20.49 -10.58
C ALA A 27 -24.43 -19.03 -10.49
N ARG A 28 -24.18 -18.39 -11.63
CA ARG A 28 -23.77 -16.98 -11.68
C ARG A 28 -24.87 -15.99 -11.30
N ALA A 29 -26.12 -16.25 -11.69
CA ALA A 29 -27.26 -15.44 -11.28
C ALA A 29 -27.49 -15.54 -9.76
N LYS A 30 -27.33 -16.75 -9.20
CA LYS A 30 -27.35 -17.01 -7.76
C LYS A 30 -26.23 -16.27 -7.03
N ALA A 31 -25.00 -16.30 -7.56
CA ALA A 31 -23.88 -15.54 -7.00
C ALA A 31 -24.15 -14.03 -6.95
N VAL A 32 -24.67 -13.44 -8.03
CA VAL A 32 -25.07 -12.02 -8.06
C VAL A 32 -26.13 -11.74 -6.99
N ALA A 33 -27.19 -12.56 -6.91
CA ALA A 33 -28.25 -12.38 -5.92
C ALA A 33 -27.74 -12.46 -4.47
N LEU A 34 -26.85 -13.42 -4.16
CA LEU A 34 -26.23 -13.54 -2.84
C LEU A 34 -25.36 -12.31 -2.51
N VAL A 35 -24.50 -11.91 -3.44
CA VAL A 35 -23.58 -10.77 -3.26
C VAL A 35 -24.33 -9.44 -3.11
N ASP A 36 -25.38 -9.21 -3.90
CA ASP A 36 -26.21 -8.01 -3.81
C ASP A 36 -27.04 -7.99 -2.52
N ALA A 37 -27.61 -9.13 -2.11
CA ALA A 37 -28.37 -9.26 -0.85
C ALA A 37 -27.50 -9.01 0.39
N ILE A 38 -26.34 -9.67 0.47
CA ILE A 38 -25.40 -9.48 1.58
C ILE A 38 -24.83 -8.06 1.54
N GLY A 39 -24.37 -7.59 0.38
CA GLY A 39 -23.72 -6.28 0.23
C GLY A 39 -24.64 -5.09 0.55
N SER A 40 -25.90 -5.14 0.12
CA SER A 40 -26.88 -4.08 0.42
C SER A 40 -27.29 -4.03 1.90
N ALA A 41 -27.33 -5.17 2.58
CA ALA A 41 -27.72 -5.26 3.98
C ALA A 41 -26.56 -5.02 4.97
N SER A 42 -25.32 -5.30 4.58
CA SER A 42 -24.15 -5.27 5.49
C SER A 42 -23.35 -3.97 5.50
N ALA A 43 -23.50 -3.12 4.47
CA ALA A 43 -22.83 -1.82 4.36
C ALA A 43 -21.31 -1.86 4.64
N LEU A 44 -20.62 -2.90 4.14
CA LEU A 44 -19.20 -3.16 4.43
C LEU A 44 -18.32 -1.94 4.07
N PRO A 45 -17.51 -1.42 5.01
CA PRO A 45 -16.65 -0.27 4.77
C PRO A 45 -15.54 -0.61 3.77
N ASP A 46 -15.14 0.33 2.92
CA ASP A 46 -13.95 0.17 2.08
C ASP A 46 -12.72 -0.16 2.96
N PRO A 47 -11.85 -1.10 2.55
CA PRO A 47 -10.68 -1.46 3.35
C PRO A 47 -9.66 -0.32 3.38
N ASP A 48 -9.04 -0.13 4.54
CA ASP A 48 -8.05 0.92 4.76
C ASP A 48 -6.78 0.67 3.94
N VAL A 49 -6.18 1.75 3.43
CA VAL A 49 -4.89 1.66 2.72
C VAL A 49 -3.79 1.52 3.76
N LEU A 50 -3.10 0.39 3.74
CA LEU A 50 -1.91 0.19 4.55
C LEU A 50 -0.73 0.94 3.93
N HIS A 51 -0.26 1.96 4.63
CA HIS A 51 0.97 2.67 4.34
C HIS A 51 2.17 1.87 4.87
N THR A 52 2.95 1.28 3.98
CA THR A 52 4.04 0.36 4.35
C THR A 52 5.36 1.10 4.61
N THR A 53 6.20 0.56 5.51
CA THR A 53 7.62 0.93 5.53
C THR A 53 8.36 0.15 4.46
N ALA A 54 8.99 0.85 3.53
CA ALA A 54 9.98 0.27 2.63
C ALA A 54 11.14 -0.32 3.45
N LEU A 55 11.44 -1.60 3.24
CA LEU A 55 12.53 -2.30 3.92
C LEU A 55 13.83 -2.11 3.13
N ASP A 56 14.99 -2.21 3.81
CA ASP A 56 16.28 -2.10 3.14
C ASP A 56 16.69 -3.42 2.48
N TRP A 57 16.08 -3.71 1.34
CA TRP A 57 16.40 -4.85 0.48
C TRP A 57 17.82 -4.81 -0.12
N SER A 58 18.63 -3.79 0.17
CA SER A 58 20.05 -3.75 -0.20
C SER A 58 21.00 -4.16 0.93
N ALA A 59 20.48 -4.24 2.17
CA ALA A 59 21.24 -4.68 3.35
C ALA A 59 21.07 -6.16 3.68
N ILE A 60 19.96 -6.79 3.27
CA ILE A 60 19.67 -8.20 3.53
C ILE A 60 20.55 -9.16 2.71
N ASP A 61 20.97 -10.26 3.32
CA ASP A 61 21.75 -11.32 2.69
C ASP A 61 21.03 -11.95 1.48
N GLU A 62 21.78 -12.20 0.40
CA GLU A 62 21.22 -12.65 -0.88
C GLU A 62 20.46 -13.99 -0.75
N GLY A 63 20.98 -14.91 0.09
CA GLY A 63 20.34 -16.20 0.38
C GLY A 63 18.95 -16.08 1.01
N LEU A 64 18.63 -14.96 1.65
CA LEU A 64 17.32 -14.71 2.27
C LEU A 64 16.29 -14.10 1.30
N LEU A 65 16.71 -13.65 0.12
CA LEU A 65 15.80 -13.03 -0.84
C LEU A 65 14.71 -14.02 -1.30
N PRO A 66 13.44 -13.57 -1.48
CA PRO A 66 12.37 -14.45 -1.97
C PRO A 66 12.73 -15.02 -3.34
N ALA A 67 12.74 -16.35 -3.46
CA ALA A 67 13.21 -17.04 -4.66
C ALA A 67 12.16 -17.03 -5.79
N THR A 68 12.04 -15.90 -6.47
CA THR A 68 11.24 -15.68 -7.69
C THR A 68 12.09 -15.81 -8.95
N ARG A 69 11.55 -16.39 -10.03
CA ARG A 69 12.25 -16.49 -11.32
C ARG A 69 12.29 -15.16 -12.08
N GLU A 70 13.48 -14.56 -12.15
CA GLU A 70 14.01 -13.78 -13.29
C GLU A 70 13.18 -12.58 -13.82
N ARG A 71 12.28 -11.99 -13.02
CA ARG A 71 11.55 -10.77 -13.41
C ARG A 71 11.42 -9.77 -12.26
N ASP A 72 11.96 -8.56 -12.49
CA ASP A 72 11.91 -7.43 -11.56
C ASP A 72 10.52 -7.16 -10.99
N ASP A 73 9.47 -7.27 -11.82
CA ASP A 73 8.08 -7.00 -11.39
C ASP A 73 7.50 -8.05 -10.44
N GLU A 74 8.02 -9.29 -10.47
CA GLU A 74 7.60 -10.34 -9.56
C GLU A 74 8.35 -10.22 -8.22
N GLN A 75 9.65 -9.89 -8.27
CA GLN A 75 10.43 -9.51 -7.10
C GLN A 75 9.85 -8.27 -6.40
N ARG A 76 9.58 -7.19 -7.14
CA ARG A 76 8.99 -5.95 -6.60
C ARG A 76 7.66 -6.22 -5.88
N ARG A 77 6.78 -7.04 -6.46
CA ARG A 77 5.51 -7.42 -5.81
C ARG A 77 5.71 -8.29 -4.57
N SER A 78 6.61 -9.27 -4.62
CA SER A 78 6.91 -10.12 -3.45
C SER A 78 7.50 -9.31 -2.29
N ARG A 79 8.40 -8.36 -2.59
CA ARG A 79 8.98 -7.42 -1.62
C ARG A 79 7.90 -6.53 -1.00
N ALA A 80 7.06 -5.88 -1.80
CA ALA A 80 5.95 -5.07 -1.31
C ALA A 80 4.96 -5.86 -0.43
N SER A 81 4.69 -7.14 -0.75
CA SER A 81 3.92 -8.02 0.10
C SER A 81 4.58 -8.24 1.48
N ILE A 82 5.88 -8.49 1.50
CA ILE A 82 6.63 -8.71 2.76
C ILE A 82 6.74 -7.41 3.57
N GLU A 83 6.92 -6.25 2.93
CA GLU A 83 6.92 -4.94 3.61
C GLU A 83 5.60 -4.64 4.32
N ALA A 84 4.47 -5.02 3.70
CA ALA A 84 3.16 -4.89 4.30
C ALA A 84 2.98 -5.83 5.51
N LEU A 85 3.35 -7.10 5.34
CA LEU A 85 3.35 -8.07 6.44
C LEU A 85 4.26 -7.64 7.59
N ALA A 86 5.44 -7.10 7.30
CA ALA A 86 6.38 -6.59 8.30
C ALA A 86 5.80 -5.39 9.06
N THR A 87 5.12 -4.49 8.35
CA THR A 87 4.46 -3.31 8.92
C THR A 87 3.41 -3.74 9.96
N VAL A 88 2.56 -4.71 9.62
CA VAL A 88 1.52 -5.22 10.54
C VAL A 88 2.11 -6.10 11.64
N ALA A 89 3.05 -7.02 11.34
CA ALA A 89 3.66 -7.90 12.35
C ALA A 89 4.57 -7.16 13.36
N ARG A 90 5.02 -5.93 13.03
CA ARG A 90 5.60 -5.00 14.01
C ARG A 90 4.51 -4.42 14.92
N ALA A 91 3.37 -4.02 14.36
CA ALA A 91 2.25 -3.44 15.10
C ALA A 91 1.63 -4.38 16.13
N LEU A 92 1.51 -5.66 15.83
CA LEU A 92 0.87 -6.64 16.71
C LEU A 92 1.77 -7.12 17.87
N ASP A 93 2.99 -6.61 17.98
CA ASP A 93 3.98 -6.84 19.04
C ASP A 93 4.23 -8.30 19.51
N GLY A 94 3.84 -9.30 18.71
CA GLY A 94 4.13 -10.70 19.01
C GLY A 94 5.64 -10.97 19.03
N ALA A 95 6.14 -11.64 20.07
CA ALA A 95 7.57 -11.89 20.29
C ALA A 95 8.19 -12.85 19.26
N ARG A 96 7.39 -13.80 18.75
CA ARG A 96 7.81 -14.83 17.78
C ARG A 96 6.88 -14.84 16.58
N ILE A 97 7.45 -14.90 15.38
CA ILE A 97 6.71 -15.08 14.12
C ILE A 97 6.53 -16.56 13.86
N VAL A 98 5.33 -16.98 13.43
CA VAL A 98 5.07 -18.37 13.02
C VAL A 98 4.50 -18.39 11.61
N ASP A 99 5.19 -19.02 10.67
CA ASP A 99 4.71 -19.19 9.29
C ASP A 99 4.20 -20.63 9.11
N PRO A 100 2.89 -20.85 8.96
CA PRO A 100 2.27 -22.17 8.92
C PRO A 100 2.32 -22.83 7.52
N CYS A 101 2.90 -22.14 6.54
CA CYS A 101 3.06 -22.63 5.17
C CYS A 101 4.42 -22.20 4.60
N ALA A 102 5.45 -22.31 5.44
CA ALA A 102 6.76 -21.70 5.27
C ALA A 102 7.47 -22.08 3.97
N GLY A 103 7.27 -23.31 3.48
CA GLY A 103 8.07 -23.87 2.40
C GLY A 103 9.57 -23.75 2.68
N ARG A 104 10.27 -22.93 1.87
CA ARG A 104 11.71 -22.64 2.01
C ARG A 104 12.01 -21.33 2.76
N GLY A 105 11.04 -20.79 3.50
CA GLY A 105 11.20 -19.55 4.26
C GLY A 105 11.18 -18.25 3.43
N ASP A 106 10.66 -18.27 2.20
CA ASP A 106 10.63 -17.13 1.26
C ASP A 106 9.86 -15.87 1.78
N VAL A 107 9.21 -15.97 2.94
CA VAL A 107 8.44 -14.90 3.60
C VAL A 107 8.99 -14.66 5.01
N ALA A 108 9.01 -15.69 5.84
CA ALA A 108 9.38 -15.56 7.25
C ALA A 108 10.87 -15.28 7.49
N LEU A 109 11.79 -15.71 6.60
CA LEU A 109 13.23 -15.40 6.76
C LEU A 109 13.55 -13.91 6.53
N PRO A 110 13.05 -13.24 5.47
CA PRO A 110 13.08 -11.77 5.40
C PRO A 110 12.48 -11.08 6.63
N LEU A 111 11.37 -11.59 7.17
CA LEU A 111 10.75 -11.01 8.37
C LEU A 111 11.63 -11.20 9.61
N ALA A 112 12.28 -12.35 9.77
CA ALA A 112 13.26 -12.60 10.83
C ALA A 112 14.37 -11.54 10.81
N TYR A 113 14.98 -11.35 9.64
CA TYR A 113 16.05 -10.39 9.43
C TYR A 113 15.62 -8.94 9.74
N PHE A 114 14.52 -8.48 9.13
CA PHE A 114 14.11 -7.08 9.22
C PHE A 114 13.44 -6.71 10.56
N LEU A 115 12.74 -7.64 11.20
CA LEU A 115 12.08 -7.40 12.49
C LEU A 115 12.90 -7.84 13.69
N ARG A 116 13.98 -8.62 13.50
CA ARG A 116 14.81 -9.22 14.56
C ARG A 116 13.99 -10.01 15.59
N LYS A 117 13.00 -10.76 15.09
CA LYS A 117 12.11 -11.62 15.90
C LYS A 117 12.46 -13.09 15.69
N ASP A 118 12.30 -13.89 16.74
CA ASP A 118 12.34 -15.36 16.67
C ASP A 118 11.34 -15.86 15.61
N VAL A 119 11.71 -16.90 14.86
CA VAL A 119 10.82 -17.50 13.85
C VAL A 119 10.67 -19.00 14.03
N LEU A 120 9.42 -19.46 13.95
CA LEU A 120 9.06 -20.87 13.76
C LEU A 120 8.50 -21.08 12.34
N LEU A 121 9.20 -21.86 11.53
CA LEU A 121 8.79 -22.26 10.19
C LEU A 121 8.08 -23.62 10.25
N CYS A 122 6.81 -23.65 9.86
CA CYS A 122 5.99 -24.86 9.82
C CYS A 122 5.62 -25.18 8.37
N ASP A 123 5.83 -26.44 7.96
CA ASP A 123 5.39 -26.99 6.67
C ASP A 123 5.25 -28.51 6.78
N VAL A 124 4.53 -29.16 5.87
CA VAL A 124 4.51 -30.64 5.78
C VAL A 124 5.72 -31.19 5.03
N SER A 125 6.46 -30.34 4.30
CA SER A 125 7.63 -30.72 3.52
C SER A 125 8.92 -30.51 4.31
N ALA A 126 9.38 -31.55 5.02
CA ALA A 126 10.68 -31.54 5.71
C ALA A 126 11.81 -31.03 4.79
N ARG A 127 11.90 -31.54 3.56
CA ARG A 127 12.87 -31.10 2.54
C ARG A 127 12.81 -29.60 2.20
N ALA A 128 11.65 -28.94 2.37
CA ALA A 128 11.55 -27.50 2.17
C ALA A 128 12.07 -26.74 3.40
N LEU A 129 11.79 -27.26 4.61
CA LEU A 129 12.31 -26.75 5.87
C LEU A 129 13.83 -26.94 6.00
N ASP A 130 14.39 -28.03 5.48
CA ASP A 130 15.84 -28.27 5.41
C ASP A 130 16.52 -27.15 4.59
N VAL A 131 15.97 -26.81 3.42
CA VAL A 131 16.44 -25.68 2.60
C VAL A 131 16.19 -24.33 3.29
N ALA A 132 15.16 -24.20 4.14
CA ALA A 132 14.96 -23.00 4.95
C ALA A 132 16.02 -22.87 6.06
N ALA A 133 16.45 -24.00 6.65
CA ALA A 133 17.53 -24.07 7.63
C ALA A 133 18.88 -23.70 7.00
N GLU A 134 19.26 -24.32 5.88
CA GLU A 134 20.49 -24.00 5.15
C GLU A 134 20.59 -22.50 4.84
N ARG A 135 19.51 -21.89 4.32
CA ARG A 135 19.46 -20.44 4.03
C ARG A 135 19.57 -19.55 5.26
N ALA A 136 19.05 -19.99 6.40
CA ALA A 136 19.13 -19.24 7.65
C ALA A 136 20.53 -19.34 8.27
N ASP A 137 21.13 -20.53 8.24
CA ASP A 137 22.50 -20.78 8.72
C ASP A 137 23.54 -19.98 7.90
N GLU A 138 23.41 -19.94 6.56
CA GLU A 138 24.23 -19.10 5.68
C GLU A 138 24.19 -17.61 6.04
N ALA A 139 23.03 -17.11 6.50
CA ALA A 139 22.83 -15.73 6.94
C ALA A 139 22.97 -15.54 8.47
N SER A 140 23.43 -16.56 9.20
CA SER A 140 23.55 -16.54 10.66
C SER A 140 22.26 -16.18 11.43
N LEU A 141 21.09 -16.51 10.87
CA LEU A 141 19.78 -16.30 11.50
C LEU A 141 19.38 -17.51 12.35
N GLN A 142 19.06 -17.28 13.63
CA GLN A 142 18.49 -18.33 14.48
C GLN A 142 17.00 -18.52 14.18
N ILE A 143 16.64 -19.74 13.76
CA ILE A 143 15.27 -20.14 13.47
C ILE A 143 14.95 -21.50 14.09
N LYS A 144 13.64 -21.82 14.14
CA LYS A 144 13.15 -23.16 14.49
C LYS A 144 12.31 -23.67 13.32
N THR A 145 12.43 -24.96 13.00
CA THR A 145 11.61 -25.62 11.98
C THR A 145 10.74 -26.69 12.64
N LYS A 146 9.55 -26.95 12.07
CA LYS A 146 8.65 -28.00 12.53
C LYS A 146 7.87 -28.59 11.37
N THR A 147 8.07 -29.88 11.10
CA THR A 147 7.23 -30.62 10.16
C THR A 147 5.85 -30.84 10.78
N VAL A 148 4.81 -30.17 10.27
CA VAL A 148 3.43 -30.23 10.78
C VAL A 148 2.44 -29.75 9.73
N ASP A 149 1.22 -30.26 9.77
CA ASP A 149 0.10 -29.72 8.99
C ASP A 149 -0.44 -28.43 9.62
N CYS A 150 -0.91 -27.49 8.80
CA CYS A 150 -1.53 -26.26 9.29
C CYS A 150 -2.82 -26.55 10.11
N ALA A 151 -3.51 -27.66 9.84
CA ALA A 151 -4.63 -28.16 10.66
C ALA A 151 -4.23 -28.54 12.10
N GLU A 152 -2.95 -28.88 12.32
CA GLU A 152 -2.40 -29.31 13.61
C GLU A 152 -1.48 -28.24 14.25
N LEU A 153 -1.59 -26.99 13.79
CA LEU A 153 -0.71 -25.89 14.22
C LEU A 153 -0.96 -25.43 15.67
N GLY A 154 -2.21 -25.47 16.15
CA GLY A 154 -2.63 -24.90 17.45
C GLY A 154 -1.74 -25.31 18.64
N PRO A 155 -1.46 -26.61 18.87
CA PRO A 155 -0.54 -27.09 19.92
C PRO A 155 0.92 -26.59 19.85
N HIS A 156 1.30 -25.84 18.82
CA HIS A 156 2.65 -25.26 18.66
C HIS A 156 2.67 -23.72 18.81
N LEU A 157 1.50 -23.11 18.97
CA LEU A 157 1.31 -21.69 19.17
C LEU A 157 1.12 -21.33 20.66
N ASN A 158 1.31 -20.05 20.96
CA ASN A 158 0.95 -19.44 22.23
C ASN A 158 0.55 -17.97 22.01
N LYS A 159 -0.06 -17.35 23.02
CA LYS A 159 -0.58 -15.97 22.96
C LYS A 159 0.43 -14.87 22.59
N ASN A 160 1.74 -15.10 22.75
CA ASN A 160 2.79 -14.13 22.40
C ASN A 160 3.27 -14.30 20.94
N ASP A 161 2.71 -15.24 20.17
CA ASP A 161 3.07 -15.44 18.76
C ASP A 161 2.30 -14.49 17.84
N CYS A 162 2.89 -14.21 16.68
CA CYS A 162 2.23 -13.62 15.53
C CYS A 162 2.27 -14.60 14.35
N VAL A 163 1.12 -15.20 14.01
CA VAL A 163 0.97 -16.08 12.84
C VAL A 163 0.99 -15.23 11.57
N VAL A 164 1.93 -15.49 10.66
CA VAL A 164 2.10 -14.71 9.43
C VAL A 164 2.05 -15.64 8.23
N ALA A 165 1.14 -15.39 7.28
CA ALA A 165 0.98 -16.25 6.11
C ALA A 165 0.68 -15.45 4.84
N LEU A 166 1.56 -15.56 3.82
CA LEU A 166 1.44 -14.85 2.53
C LEU A 166 1.15 -15.83 1.40
N ARG A 167 0.07 -15.56 0.63
CA ARG A 167 -0.46 -16.50 -0.38
C ARG A 167 -0.81 -17.86 0.25
N ALA A 168 -1.41 -17.80 1.44
CA ALA A 168 -2.10 -18.95 2.01
C ALA A 168 -3.30 -19.29 1.10
N CYS A 169 -3.23 -20.44 0.41
CA CYS A 169 -4.19 -20.81 -0.63
C CYS A 169 -5.11 -21.93 -0.16
N GLY A 170 -6.39 -21.84 -0.52
CA GLY A 170 -7.43 -22.71 0.00
C GLY A 170 -7.57 -22.56 1.52
N ALA A 171 -7.86 -23.65 2.20
CA ALA A 171 -8.14 -23.67 3.63
C ALA A 171 -6.94 -23.29 4.53
N VAL A 172 -5.72 -23.21 3.99
CA VAL A 172 -4.51 -22.84 4.76
C VAL A 172 -4.66 -21.47 5.43
N ALA A 173 -5.29 -20.50 4.77
CA ALA A 173 -5.56 -19.19 5.37
C ALA A 173 -6.53 -19.30 6.56
N ASP A 174 -7.51 -20.19 6.45
CA ASP A 174 -8.57 -20.36 7.43
C ASP A 174 -8.10 -21.15 8.65
N MET A 175 -7.33 -22.22 8.45
CA MET A 175 -6.65 -23.00 9.49
C MET A 175 -5.61 -22.16 10.23
N ALA A 176 -4.86 -21.29 9.54
CA ALA A 176 -3.92 -20.37 10.19
C ALA A 176 -4.63 -19.36 11.12
N ILE A 177 -5.78 -18.81 10.68
CA ILE A 177 -6.60 -17.90 11.51
C ILE A 177 -7.25 -18.66 12.68
N GLU A 178 -7.76 -19.87 12.45
CA GLU A 178 -8.33 -20.73 13.49
C GLU A 178 -7.31 -21.04 14.60
N ALA A 179 -6.15 -21.58 14.21
CA ALA A 179 -5.08 -21.90 15.14
C ALA A 179 -4.58 -20.66 15.91
N ALA A 180 -4.49 -19.49 15.26
CA ALA A 180 -4.13 -18.25 15.94
C ALA A 180 -5.17 -17.85 17.00
N VAL A 181 -6.46 -17.86 16.62
CA VAL A 181 -7.58 -17.47 17.49
C VAL A 181 -7.71 -18.41 18.69
N ASP A 182 -7.67 -19.73 18.47
CA ASP A 182 -7.77 -20.73 19.53
C ASP A 182 -6.61 -20.65 20.53
N SER A 183 -5.41 -20.29 20.04
CA SER A 183 -4.19 -20.16 20.85
C SER A 183 -4.03 -18.79 21.52
N GLY A 184 -4.92 -17.83 21.21
CA GLY A 184 -4.81 -16.44 21.66
C GLY A 184 -3.68 -15.64 20.99
N ALA A 185 -3.09 -16.14 19.92
CA ALA A 185 -2.00 -15.51 19.17
C ALA A 185 -2.53 -14.42 18.23
N ALA A 186 -1.68 -13.46 17.87
CA ALA A 186 -1.98 -12.48 16.82
C ALA A 186 -1.86 -13.10 15.42
N PHE A 187 -2.50 -12.51 14.40
CA PHE A 187 -2.36 -12.98 13.01
C PHE A 187 -2.28 -11.86 11.97
N VAL A 188 -1.51 -12.12 10.90
CA VAL A 188 -1.40 -11.33 9.67
C VAL A 188 -1.43 -12.29 8.48
N VAL A 189 -2.62 -12.49 7.92
CA VAL A 189 -2.88 -13.51 6.88
C VAL A 189 -3.32 -12.84 5.59
N SER A 190 -2.77 -13.31 4.48
CA SER A 190 -2.88 -12.65 3.18
C SER A 190 -3.24 -13.69 2.11
N PRO A 191 -4.54 -13.98 1.92
CA PRO A 191 -5.02 -15.11 1.12
C PRO A 191 -4.92 -14.87 -0.39
N CYS A 192 -4.68 -15.94 -1.14
CA CYS A 192 -4.62 -15.90 -2.62
C CYS A 192 -5.93 -16.32 -3.29
N CYS A 193 -6.35 -17.56 -3.07
CA CYS A 193 -7.47 -18.20 -3.77
C CYS A 193 -8.24 -19.09 -2.81
N LEU A 194 -9.56 -18.96 -2.73
CA LEU A 194 -10.37 -19.79 -1.83
C LEU A 194 -10.91 -21.08 -2.49
N TRP A 195 -11.03 -21.11 -3.82
CA TRP A 195 -11.50 -22.27 -4.62
C TRP A 195 -10.96 -23.63 -4.15
N LYS A 196 -9.67 -23.72 -3.79
CA LYS A 196 -9.04 -24.98 -3.36
C LYS A 196 -9.57 -25.53 -2.03
N ALA A 197 -10.16 -24.69 -1.16
CA ALA A 197 -10.75 -25.13 0.09
C ALA A 197 -12.00 -25.99 -0.13
N VAL A 198 -12.79 -25.62 -1.14
CA VAL A 198 -14.10 -26.23 -1.45
C VAL A 198 -14.07 -27.21 -2.62
N ALA A 199 -13.04 -27.14 -3.47
CA ALA A 199 -12.88 -28.06 -4.58
C ALA A 199 -12.56 -29.48 -4.12
N LYS A 200 -13.23 -30.50 -4.70
CA LYS A 200 -12.95 -31.93 -4.49
C LYS A 200 -11.65 -32.40 -5.16
N THR A 201 -10.58 -31.60 -5.11
CA THR A 201 -9.28 -31.93 -5.68
C THR A 201 -8.36 -32.54 -4.62
N THR A 202 -7.88 -33.75 -4.85
CA THR A 202 -6.86 -34.36 -3.99
C THR A 202 -5.55 -33.58 -4.07
N SER A 203 -5.01 -33.19 -2.91
CA SER A 203 -3.66 -32.64 -2.83
C SER A 203 -2.64 -33.69 -3.25
N LYS A 204 -1.76 -33.35 -4.20
CA LYS A 204 -0.58 -34.20 -4.48
C LYS A 204 0.29 -34.23 -3.24
N GLY A 205 0.64 -35.43 -2.78
CA GLY A 205 1.42 -35.63 -1.55
C GLY A 205 2.74 -34.85 -1.52
N GLY A 206 3.18 -34.48 -0.31
CA GLY A 206 4.38 -33.66 -0.10
C GLY A 206 4.18 -32.15 -0.30
N ARG A 207 2.95 -31.65 -0.21
CA ARG A 207 2.58 -30.23 -0.15
C ARG A 207 1.46 -30.03 0.85
N MET A 208 1.40 -28.86 1.48
CA MET A 208 0.34 -28.49 2.43
C MET A 208 -1.05 -28.74 1.83
N PRO A 209 -1.96 -29.46 2.50
CA PRO A 209 -3.33 -29.61 2.08
C PRO A 209 -4.01 -28.26 1.93
N THR A 210 -4.78 -28.11 0.85
CA THR A 210 -5.48 -26.84 0.54
C THR A 210 -7.00 -26.98 0.56
N THR A 211 -7.52 -28.20 0.68
CA THR A 211 -8.92 -28.53 0.96
C THR A 211 -9.23 -28.34 2.43
N ALA A 212 -10.46 -27.96 2.77
CA ALA A 212 -10.87 -27.84 4.17
C ALA A 212 -10.86 -29.21 4.90
N PRO A 213 -10.29 -29.30 6.11
CA PRO A 213 -10.46 -30.48 6.97
C PRO A 213 -11.89 -30.56 7.50
N PRO A 214 -12.37 -31.73 7.97
CA PRO A 214 -13.73 -31.90 8.50
C PRO A 214 -14.07 -31.02 9.72
N SER A 215 -13.07 -30.48 10.42
CA SER A 215 -13.25 -29.51 11.51
C SER A 215 -13.66 -28.12 11.04
N LEU A 216 -13.28 -27.75 9.81
CA LEU A 216 -13.43 -26.39 9.30
C LEU A 216 -14.74 -26.25 8.50
N ASN A 217 -15.67 -25.51 9.08
CA ASN A 217 -17.02 -25.31 8.54
C ASN A 217 -17.16 -23.97 7.80
N TYR A 218 -18.06 -23.91 6.81
CA TYR A 218 -18.40 -22.70 6.06
C TYR A 218 -19.92 -22.51 6.00
N PRO A 219 -20.44 -21.26 6.09
CA PRO A 219 -19.72 -20.02 6.43
C PRO A 219 -19.06 -20.10 7.82
N ARG A 220 -17.99 -19.32 8.05
CA ARG A 220 -17.20 -19.40 9.29
C ARG A 220 -17.84 -18.61 10.43
N SER A 221 -18.44 -17.46 10.12
CA SER A 221 -19.00 -16.53 11.10
C SER A 221 -20.51 -16.71 11.27
N ALA A 222 -21.00 -16.39 12.48
CA ALA A 222 -22.42 -16.23 12.72
C ALA A 222 -23.00 -15.06 11.89
N TRP A 223 -22.20 -14.02 11.62
CA TRP A 223 -22.56 -12.92 10.72
C TRP A 223 -22.98 -13.41 9.32
N LEU A 224 -22.15 -14.21 8.63
CA LEU A 224 -22.48 -14.68 7.28
C LEU A 224 -23.57 -15.77 7.30
N ALA A 225 -23.57 -16.63 8.32
CA ALA A 225 -24.65 -17.60 8.55
C ALA A 225 -26.03 -16.92 8.74
N GLY A 226 -26.07 -15.72 9.32
CA GLY A 226 -27.28 -14.93 9.51
C GLY A 226 -27.99 -14.46 8.23
N PHE A 227 -27.35 -14.63 7.06
CA PHE A 227 -27.94 -14.39 5.74
C PHE A 227 -28.56 -15.66 5.10
N ASP A 228 -28.81 -16.73 5.89
CA ASP A 228 -29.26 -18.06 5.42
C ASP A 228 -28.30 -18.72 4.40
N VAL A 229 -27.01 -18.35 4.42
CA VAL A 229 -25.98 -18.88 3.49
C VAL A 229 -25.64 -20.33 3.84
N SER A 230 -26.07 -21.27 3.00
CA SER A 230 -25.69 -22.69 3.13
C SER A 230 -24.23 -22.94 2.73
N PRO A 231 -23.65 -24.12 3.03
CA PRO A 231 -22.34 -24.51 2.50
C PRO A 231 -22.28 -24.44 0.96
N GLU A 232 -23.34 -24.81 0.25
CA GLU A 232 -23.44 -24.70 -1.21
C GLU A 232 -23.57 -23.24 -1.71
N ASP A 233 -24.20 -22.36 -0.92
CA ASP A 233 -24.20 -20.91 -1.18
C ASP A 233 -22.80 -20.33 -0.98
N TYR A 234 -22.06 -20.79 0.04
CA TYR A 234 -20.68 -20.40 0.26
C TYR A 234 -19.78 -20.84 -0.90
N VAL A 235 -19.91 -22.07 -1.42
CA VAL A 235 -19.24 -22.49 -2.67
C VAL A 235 -19.59 -21.54 -3.83
N THR A 236 -20.85 -21.12 -3.94
CA THR A 236 -21.29 -20.17 -4.98
C THR A 236 -20.61 -18.79 -4.83
N LEU A 237 -20.33 -18.33 -3.60
CA LEU A 237 -19.53 -17.12 -3.34
C LEU A 237 -18.05 -17.33 -3.68
N VAL A 238 -17.47 -18.50 -3.38
CA VAL A 238 -16.09 -18.85 -3.73
C VAL A 238 -15.87 -18.89 -5.23
N ASP A 239 -16.83 -19.40 -6.01
CA ASP A 239 -16.79 -19.39 -7.48
C ASP A 239 -16.86 -17.95 -8.03
N ALA A 240 -17.53 -17.04 -7.33
CA ALA A 240 -17.57 -15.62 -7.67
C ALA A 240 -16.27 -14.87 -7.32
N ASP A 241 -15.48 -15.38 -6.36
CA ASP A 241 -14.09 -14.98 -6.08
C ASP A 241 -13.07 -15.57 -7.10
N GLU A 242 -13.52 -16.17 -8.22
CA GLU A 242 -12.61 -16.43 -9.32
C GLU A 242 -12.30 -15.12 -10.08
N PRO A 243 -11.01 -14.71 -10.20
CA PRO A 243 -10.62 -13.53 -10.96
C PRO A 243 -11.07 -13.66 -12.43
N PRO A 244 -11.64 -12.60 -13.05
CA PRO A 244 -11.96 -12.64 -14.47
C PRO A 244 -10.71 -12.95 -15.30
N ALA A 245 -10.65 -14.13 -15.91
CA ALA A 245 -9.55 -14.48 -16.80
C ALA A 245 -9.45 -13.43 -17.92
N ALA A 246 -8.25 -12.88 -18.14
CA ALA A 246 -7.97 -11.73 -19.01
C ALA A 246 -8.32 -11.91 -20.52
N ARG A 247 -8.97 -13.01 -20.89
CA ARG A 247 -9.47 -13.34 -22.24
C ARG A 247 -10.91 -13.87 -22.28
N ALA A 248 -11.62 -13.95 -21.15
CA ALA A 248 -12.92 -14.61 -21.05
C ALA A 248 -14.12 -13.65 -20.95
N SER A 249 -14.08 -12.49 -21.64
CA SER A 249 -15.15 -11.47 -21.59
C SER A 249 -16.10 -11.58 -22.78
N ALA A 250 -17.31 -12.14 -22.57
CA ALA A 250 -18.28 -12.36 -23.66
C ALA A 250 -19.78 -12.22 -23.29
N MET A 251 -20.16 -12.02 -22.02
CA MET A 251 -21.58 -12.07 -21.58
C MET A 251 -21.99 -11.01 -20.55
N LEU A 252 -21.06 -10.29 -19.91
CA LEU A 252 -21.33 -9.05 -19.16
C LEU A 252 -20.16 -8.11 -19.42
N GLY A 253 -20.45 -6.81 -19.53
CA GLY A 253 -19.41 -5.78 -19.67
C GLY A 253 -18.39 -5.85 -18.54
N ASP A 254 -17.14 -5.57 -18.86
CA ASP A 254 -15.95 -5.91 -18.06
C ASP A 254 -16.07 -5.47 -16.58
N GLY A 255 -16.53 -4.23 -16.35
CA GLY A 255 -16.72 -3.68 -15.02
C GLY A 255 -17.76 -4.40 -14.13
N ALA A 256 -18.75 -5.10 -14.70
CA ALA A 256 -19.73 -5.83 -13.90
C ALA A 256 -19.15 -7.12 -13.30
N ARG A 257 -18.23 -7.78 -14.01
CA ARG A 257 -17.53 -8.98 -13.49
C ARG A 257 -16.53 -8.60 -12.41
N THR A 258 -15.79 -7.52 -12.64
CA THR A 258 -14.83 -6.98 -11.67
C THR A 258 -15.52 -6.51 -10.38
N ARG A 259 -16.75 -5.96 -10.44
CA ARG A 259 -17.54 -5.66 -9.24
C ARG A 259 -17.93 -6.92 -8.48
N LEU A 260 -18.57 -7.89 -9.14
CA LEU A 260 -19.00 -9.15 -8.51
C LEU A 260 -17.83 -9.85 -7.81
N PHE A 261 -16.69 -9.98 -8.49
CA PHE A 261 -15.46 -10.56 -7.93
C PHE A 261 -14.99 -9.82 -6.67
N ARG A 262 -14.87 -8.48 -6.72
CA ARG A 262 -14.42 -7.67 -5.57
C ARG A 262 -15.37 -7.78 -4.38
N GLN A 263 -16.68 -7.79 -4.61
CA GLN A 263 -17.69 -7.89 -3.55
C GLN A 263 -17.74 -9.31 -2.96
N ALA A 264 -17.70 -10.36 -3.78
CA ALA A 264 -17.62 -11.75 -3.33
C ALA A 264 -16.37 -11.99 -2.47
N ARG A 265 -15.19 -11.54 -2.95
CA ARG A 265 -13.94 -11.54 -2.16
C ARG A 265 -14.13 -10.84 -0.83
N ARG A 266 -14.69 -9.63 -0.83
CA ARG A 266 -14.89 -8.86 0.41
C ARG A 266 -15.80 -9.58 1.41
N ILE A 267 -16.86 -10.24 0.96
CA ILE A 267 -17.74 -11.03 1.84
C ILE A 267 -16.97 -12.21 2.47
N LEU A 268 -16.15 -12.90 1.70
CA LEU A 268 -15.34 -14.04 2.16
C LEU A 268 -14.14 -13.62 3.04
N GLU A 269 -13.60 -12.42 2.83
CA GLU A 269 -12.59 -11.82 3.72
C GLU A 269 -13.23 -11.32 5.03
N GLU A 270 -14.42 -10.71 4.96
CA GLU A 270 -15.19 -10.28 6.13
C GLU A 270 -15.63 -11.47 7.00
N ASP A 271 -16.10 -12.58 6.41
CA ASP A 271 -16.48 -13.81 7.14
C ASP A 271 -15.36 -14.33 8.06
N ARG A 272 -14.11 -14.26 7.60
CA ARG A 272 -12.93 -14.63 8.39
C ARG A 272 -12.67 -13.69 9.56
N LEU A 273 -12.81 -12.38 9.32
CA LEU A 273 -12.62 -11.39 10.37
C LEU A 273 -13.75 -11.45 11.40
N ARG A 274 -14.98 -11.69 10.96
CA ARG A 274 -16.14 -11.89 11.84
C ARG A 274 -15.99 -13.14 12.68
N TYR A 275 -15.53 -14.27 12.12
CA TYR A 275 -15.20 -15.48 12.87
C TYR A 275 -14.24 -15.19 14.04
N ALA A 276 -13.20 -14.38 13.82
CA ALA A 276 -12.24 -14.01 14.85
C ALA A 276 -12.82 -12.98 15.84
N SER A 277 -13.56 -11.98 15.35
CA SER A 277 -14.18 -10.93 16.17
C SER A 277 -15.25 -11.46 17.11
N GLU A 278 -16.06 -12.42 16.65
CA GLU A 278 -17.02 -13.20 17.46
C GLU A 278 -16.33 -13.98 18.59
N ARG A 279 -15.01 -14.18 18.52
CA ARG A 279 -14.17 -14.85 19.53
C ARG A 279 -13.29 -13.85 20.34
N GLY A 280 -13.60 -12.56 20.28
CA GLY A 280 -12.97 -11.52 21.10
C GLY A 280 -11.65 -10.96 20.54
N TYR A 281 -11.49 -10.98 19.22
CA TYR A 281 -10.39 -10.28 18.53
C TYR A 281 -10.84 -8.92 18.01
N ASP A 282 -9.97 -7.92 18.12
CA ASP A 282 -10.03 -6.78 17.21
C ASP A 282 -9.43 -7.17 15.85
N VAL A 283 -10.01 -6.68 14.77
CA VAL A 283 -9.75 -7.17 13.41
C VAL A 283 -9.80 -6.05 12.37
N ARG A 284 -8.93 -6.15 11.36
CA ARG A 284 -8.91 -5.22 10.22
C ARG A 284 -8.67 -5.93 8.89
N LEU A 285 -9.34 -5.43 7.84
CA LEU A 285 -9.00 -5.74 6.45
C LEU A 285 -8.29 -4.54 5.83
N LEU A 286 -7.05 -4.75 5.43
CA LEU A 286 -6.17 -3.74 4.87
C LEU A 286 -5.87 -4.03 3.39
N ARG A 287 -5.65 -2.99 2.59
CA ARG A 287 -5.22 -3.09 1.18
C ARG A 287 -3.88 -2.41 0.93
N PHE A 288 -3.15 -2.91 -0.06
CA PHE A 288 -1.86 -2.38 -0.48
C PHE A 288 -1.95 -0.96 -1.07
N GLU A 289 -0.96 -0.12 -0.76
CA GLU A 289 -0.77 1.19 -1.39
C GLU A 289 -0.37 1.06 -2.87
N GLY A 290 -0.88 1.95 -3.74
CA GLY A 290 -0.63 1.92 -5.19
C GLY A 290 -1.34 0.80 -5.95
N GLY A 291 -2.42 0.25 -5.38
CA GLY A 291 -3.03 -1.00 -5.83
C GLY A 291 -3.59 -1.03 -7.26
N ASP A 292 -3.24 -2.09 -7.99
CA ASP A 292 -4.08 -2.72 -9.01
C ASP A 292 -3.82 -4.25 -9.08
N ASN A 293 -3.42 -4.85 -7.96
CA ASN A 293 -3.32 -6.31 -7.82
C ASN A 293 -4.65 -6.83 -7.23
N PRO A 294 -5.52 -7.48 -8.01
CA PRO A 294 -6.87 -7.87 -7.56
C PRO A 294 -6.90 -9.00 -6.51
N HIS A 295 -5.74 -9.51 -6.09
CA HIS A 295 -5.63 -10.83 -5.46
C HIS A 295 -5.46 -10.86 -3.94
N VAL A 296 -5.26 -9.73 -3.26
CA VAL A 296 -4.74 -9.78 -1.89
C VAL A 296 -5.21 -8.61 -1.02
N GLY A 297 -6.14 -8.89 -0.09
CA GLY A 297 -6.27 -8.16 1.16
C GLY A 297 -5.29 -8.69 2.22
N ILE A 298 -5.07 -7.92 3.28
CA ILE A 298 -4.38 -8.38 4.50
C ILE A 298 -5.41 -8.42 5.62
N LEU A 299 -5.66 -9.62 6.11
CA LEU A 299 -6.48 -9.94 7.27
C LEU A 299 -5.58 -9.84 8.50
N ALA A 300 -5.80 -8.86 9.34
CA ALA A 300 -5.07 -8.69 10.59
C ALA A 300 -5.99 -8.86 11.79
N GLY A 301 -5.51 -9.48 12.86
CA GLY A 301 -6.27 -9.66 14.09
C GLY A 301 -5.40 -9.80 15.32
N VAL A 302 -5.86 -9.24 16.43
CA VAL A 302 -5.20 -9.31 17.75
C VAL A 302 -6.23 -9.38 18.86
N ARG A 303 -5.90 -10.10 19.93
CA ARG A 303 -6.75 -10.21 21.12
C ARG A 303 -6.51 -9.02 22.04
N GLY A 304 -7.52 -8.19 22.27
CA GLY A 304 -7.38 -7.00 23.11
C GLY A 304 -8.37 -5.89 22.76
N ASP A 305 -8.02 -4.66 23.14
CA ASP A 305 -8.80 -3.42 22.92
C ASP A 305 -8.60 -2.79 21.53
N GLY A 306 -7.83 -3.44 20.65
CA GLY A 306 -7.54 -2.97 19.30
C GLY A 306 -6.45 -1.89 19.21
N ALA A 307 -5.81 -1.49 20.32
CA ALA A 307 -4.80 -0.42 20.30
C ALA A 307 -3.66 -0.67 19.29
N ALA A 308 -3.18 -1.91 19.19
CA ALA A 308 -2.16 -2.34 18.23
C ALA A 308 -2.59 -2.18 16.75
N LEU A 309 -3.86 -2.44 16.43
CA LEU A 309 -4.41 -2.28 15.09
C LEU A 309 -4.76 -0.82 14.78
N ALA A 310 -5.25 -0.07 15.77
CA ALA A 310 -5.45 1.37 15.67
C ALA A 310 -4.12 2.12 15.46
N ALA A 311 -3.01 1.63 16.04
CA ALA A 311 -1.70 2.23 15.86
C ALA A 311 -1.18 2.16 14.40
N LEU A 312 -1.76 1.32 13.54
CA LEU A 312 -1.51 1.34 12.10
C LEU A 312 -1.95 2.65 11.43
N ASP A 313 -2.94 3.35 11.98
CA ASP A 313 -3.39 4.66 11.47
C ASP A 313 -2.41 5.79 11.83
N SER A 314 -1.66 5.62 12.92
CA SER A 314 -0.59 6.53 13.37
C SER A 314 0.80 6.15 12.86
N TYR A 315 0.93 5.02 12.17
CA TYR A 315 2.20 4.42 11.76
C TYR A 315 3.06 5.41 10.93
N PRO A 316 4.38 5.51 11.19
CA PRO A 316 5.24 4.56 11.90
C PRO A 316 5.18 4.60 13.43
N PHE A 317 5.51 3.49 14.08
CA PHE A 317 5.76 3.44 15.53
C PHE A 317 6.93 4.34 15.94
N ASP A 318 6.73 5.09 17.03
CA ASP A 318 7.76 5.77 17.79
C ASP A 318 8.49 4.76 18.70
N ASP A 319 9.41 3.98 18.12
CA ASP A 319 10.30 3.11 18.87
C ASP A 319 11.52 3.92 19.39
N ASP A 320 11.33 4.54 20.55
CA ASP A 320 12.26 5.30 21.43
C ASP A 320 13.05 6.51 20.86
N GLU A 321 12.89 7.65 21.55
CA GLU A 321 13.33 9.00 21.14
C GLU A 321 14.75 9.37 21.66
N PRO A 322 15.42 10.41 21.12
CA PRO A 322 15.12 11.76 21.64
C PRO A 322 15.09 12.89 20.60
N LEU A 323 14.12 13.78 20.79
CA LEU A 323 14.02 15.16 20.30
C LEU A 323 14.00 15.35 18.77
N ALA A 324 12.77 15.48 18.23
CA ALA A 324 12.32 16.51 17.25
C ALA A 324 11.47 16.03 16.05
N ILE A 325 10.99 14.79 16.00
CA ILE A 325 10.37 14.22 14.77
C ILE A 325 8.84 14.02 14.84
N ASN A 326 8.21 14.16 16.01
CA ASN A 326 6.76 13.96 16.26
C ASN A 326 5.80 14.84 15.38
N TRP A 327 6.32 15.83 14.64
CA TRP A 327 5.55 16.76 13.80
C TRP A 327 5.36 16.34 12.33
N LEU A 328 5.83 15.15 11.91
CA LEU A 328 5.67 14.64 10.55
C LEU A 328 4.40 13.80 10.33
N HIS A 329 3.77 13.29 11.40
CA HIS A 329 2.68 12.31 11.31
C HIS A 329 1.34 12.87 10.81
N LYS A 330 1.12 14.20 10.85
CA LYS A 330 -0.20 14.81 10.59
C LYS A 330 -0.41 15.46 9.22
N THR A 331 0.58 15.44 8.31
CA THR A 331 0.50 16.27 7.07
C THR A 331 0.84 15.51 5.79
N TYR A 332 0.06 14.48 5.49
CA TYR A 332 -0.02 13.83 4.19
C TYR A 332 -0.93 14.61 3.24
N VAL A 333 -0.36 15.47 2.38
CA VAL A 333 -1.11 16.10 1.30
C VAL A 333 -1.21 15.14 0.12
N ARG A 334 -2.36 14.48 -0.07
CA ARG A 334 -2.65 13.71 -1.29
C ARG A 334 -2.45 14.59 -2.54
N GLY A 335 -1.70 14.10 -3.52
CA GLY A 335 -1.43 14.77 -4.80
C GLY A 335 0.07 14.85 -5.15
N ASP A 336 0.41 15.76 -6.07
CA ASP A 336 1.72 15.98 -6.70
C ASP A 336 2.93 16.25 -5.76
N PHE A 337 2.72 16.25 -4.45
CA PHE A 337 3.70 16.64 -3.41
C PHE A 337 3.92 15.58 -2.32
N ALA A 338 3.45 14.35 -2.52
CA ALA A 338 3.68 13.26 -1.57
C ALA A 338 5.18 13.06 -1.28
N ILE A 339 5.59 13.12 -0.01
CA ILE A 339 6.95 12.81 0.44
C ILE A 339 6.93 11.44 1.12
N CYS A 340 7.68 10.48 0.58
CA CYS A 340 7.73 9.13 1.15
C CYS A 340 8.53 9.07 2.47
N ARG A 341 8.24 8.12 3.37
CA ARG A 341 8.97 7.98 4.66
C ARG A 341 10.48 7.82 4.46
N SER A 342 10.91 6.94 3.55
CA SER A 342 12.33 6.77 3.21
C SER A 342 12.93 8.01 2.52
N CYS A 343 12.11 8.89 1.95
CA CYS A 343 12.54 10.16 1.39
C CYS A 343 12.86 11.14 2.53
N ALA A 344 11.98 11.24 3.53
CA ALA A 344 12.18 12.05 4.74
C ALA A 344 13.35 11.58 5.63
N LEU A 345 13.84 10.36 5.46
CA LEU A 345 14.99 9.81 6.20
C LEU A 345 16.30 9.75 5.37
N ARG A 346 16.26 10.09 4.08
CA ARG A 346 17.46 10.05 3.19
C ARG A 346 18.34 11.30 3.32
N GLY A 347 19.63 11.14 3.02
CA GLY A 347 20.72 12.13 3.14
C GLY A 347 20.59 13.40 2.29
N ALA A 348 19.57 14.20 2.55
CA ALA A 348 19.52 15.63 2.23
C ALA A 348 19.81 16.42 3.51
N GLY A 349 20.37 17.62 3.37
CA GLY A 349 20.63 18.54 4.48
C GLY A 349 20.20 19.94 4.11
N VAL A 350 19.62 20.65 5.09
CA VAL A 350 19.36 22.08 5.03
C VAL A 350 20.08 22.70 6.23
N LEU A 351 20.98 23.64 5.97
CA LEU A 351 21.68 24.42 7.00
C LEU A 351 21.06 25.82 7.02
N VAL A 352 20.81 26.36 8.21
CA VAL A 352 20.37 27.74 8.38
C VAL A 352 21.35 28.47 9.30
N ASP A 353 21.76 29.66 8.87
CA ASP A 353 22.45 30.64 9.69
C ASP A 353 21.58 31.92 9.76
N PRO A 354 20.85 32.13 10.87
CA PRO A 354 20.04 33.33 11.06
C PRO A 354 20.87 34.62 11.13
N GLY A 355 22.11 34.54 11.61
CA GLY A 355 23.03 35.67 11.75
C GLY A 355 23.54 36.15 10.39
N ALA A 356 24.01 35.22 9.55
CA ALA A 356 24.37 35.51 8.16
C ALA A 356 23.16 35.71 7.24
N LYS A 357 21.93 35.47 7.73
CA LYS A 357 20.67 35.48 6.94
C LYS A 357 20.76 34.57 5.72
N ARG A 358 21.28 33.36 5.91
CA ARG A 358 21.54 32.39 4.84
C ARG A 358 20.96 31.03 5.15
N ILE A 359 20.55 30.35 4.08
CA ILE A 359 20.07 28.98 4.09
C ILE A 359 20.76 28.24 2.94
N TRP A 360 21.29 27.05 3.21
CA TRP A 360 21.99 26.21 2.25
C TRP A 360 21.30 24.86 2.14
N PHE A 361 21.38 24.27 0.95
CA PHE A 361 20.72 23.02 0.59
C PHE A 361 21.75 22.07 0.00
N SER A 362 21.79 20.81 0.43
CA SER A 362 22.72 19.83 -0.13
C SER A 362 22.35 19.36 -1.54
N ARG A 363 21.18 19.76 -2.07
CA ARG A 363 20.71 19.49 -3.42
C ARG A 363 19.62 20.50 -3.83
N MET A 364 19.42 20.70 -5.13
CA MET A 364 18.38 21.58 -5.66
C MET A 364 16.98 20.95 -5.55
N ILE A 365 15.96 21.79 -5.43
CA ILE A 365 14.56 21.40 -5.58
C ILE A 365 14.18 21.55 -7.07
N GLN A 366 13.99 20.43 -7.77
CA GLN A 366 13.77 20.38 -9.22
C GLN A 366 12.35 19.95 -9.61
N PHE A 367 11.91 20.31 -10.81
CA PHE A 367 10.53 20.16 -11.29
C PHE A 367 10.40 19.45 -12.64
N VAL A 368 9.29 18.73 -12.82
CA VAL A 368 8.95 17.98 -14.04
C VAL A 368 8.65 18.93 -15.20
N GLY A 369 9.52 18.96 -16.23
CA GLY A 369 9.25 19.57 -17.54
C GLY A 369 8.59 20.96 -17.49
N SER A 370 7.38 21.06 -18.05
CA SER A 370 6.54 22.28 -18.06
C SER A 370 5.47 22.31 -16.96
N ARG A 371 5.61 21.50 -15.89
CA ARG A 371 4.66 21.41 -14.77
C ARG A 371 5.19 22.06 -13.49
N ALA A 372 4.28 22.38 -12.57
CA ALA A 372 4.57 22.83 -11.20
C ALA A 372 4.65 21.66 -10.19
N VAL A 373 5.03 20.48 -10.69
CA VAL A 373 5.18 19.23 -9.92
C VAL A 373 6.66 18.96 -9.65
N PRO A 374 7.12 18.82 -8.39
CA PRO A 374 8.49 18.47 -8.06
C PRO A 374 8.87 17.09 -8.60
N LEU A 375 10.16 16.88 -8.89
CA LEU A 375 10.69 15.55 -9.16
C LEU A 375 10.75 14.73 -7.86
N PRO A 376 10.52 13.40 -7.89
CA PRO A 376 10.67 12.52 -6.72
C PRO A 376 12.03 12.66 -6.02
N ALA A 377 13.10 12.90 -6.77
CA ALA A 377 14.45 13.16 -6.23
C ALA A 377 14.55 14.40 -5.32
N SER A 378 13.56 15.31 -5.38
CA SER A 378 13.47 16.51 -4.54
C SER A 378 12.73 16.27 -3.21
N GLN A 379 12.04 15.14 -3.04
CA GLN A 379 11.28 14.83 -1.82
C GLN A 379 12.15 14.84 -0.55
N PRO A 380 13.39 14.28 -0.52
CA PRO A 380 14.23 14.34 0.67
C PRO A 380 14.60 15.76 1.12
N ILE A 381 14.87 16.66 0.17
CA ILE A 381 15.25 18.03 0.51
C ILE A 381 14.04 18.90 0.88
N LEU A 382 12.87 18.63 0.30
CA LEU A 382 11.60 19.23 0.71
C LEU A 382 11.23 18.82 2.16
N ALA A 383 11.51 17.57 2.55
CA ALA A 383 11.31 17.11 3.92
C ALA A 383 12.21 17.85 4.93
N GLN A 384 13.49 18.03 4.59
CA GLN A 384 14.43 18.79 5.42
C GLN A 384 14.07 20.28 5.51
N LEU A 385 13.64 20.88 4.41
CA LEU A 385 13.14 22.25 4.40
C LEU A 385 11.95 22.41 5.35
N LEU A 386 10.98 21.49 5.29
CA LEU A 386 9.82 21.51 6.17
C LEU A 386 10.22 21.37 7.65
N ARG A 387 11.09 20.41 8.00
CA ARG A 387 11.63 20.28 9.37
C ARG A 387 12.29 21.59 9.82
N THR A 388 13.18 22.13 8.99
CA THR A 388 13.92 23.37 9.27
C THR A 388 12.99 24.54 9.57
N LEU A 389 11.94 24.75 8.75
CA LEU A 389 10.99 25.85 8.93
C LEU A 389 10.08 25.69 10.16
N LYS A 390 9.73 24.44 10.53
CA LYS A 390 9.01 24.14 11.78
C LYS A 390 9.89 24.39 13.01
N SER A 391 11.12 23.88 13.02
CA SER A 391 12.03 23.98 14.17
C SER A 391 12.55 25.40 14.44
N HIS A 392 12.47 26.33 13.47
CA HIS A 392 12.99 27.69 13.62
C HIS A 392 11.91 28.74 13.33
N PRO A 393 11.18 29.24 14.36
CA PRO A 393 9.89 29.91 14.16
C PRO A 393 9.81 31.47 14.09
N GLY A 394 10.83 32.33 14.01
CA GLY A 394 12.25 32.18 13.66
C GLY A 394 12.54 32.65 12.23
N VAL A 395 12.62 31.72 11.29
CA VAL A 395 13.18 31.91 9.94
C VAL A 395 12.10 32.37 8.95
N VAL A 396 12.34 33.47 8.23
CA VAL A 396 11.48 33.94 7.12
C VAL A 396 12.14 33.56 5.79
N VAL A 397 11.39 33.01 4.83
CA VAL A 397 11.94 32.59 3.52
C VAL A 397 11.13 33.06 2.32
N ARG A 398 11.84 33.27 1.21
CA ARG A 398 11.28 33.46 -0.14
C ARG A 398 11.65 32.26 -1.02
N PHE A 399 10.63 31.62 -1.57
CA PHE A 399 10.73 30.66 -2.65
C PHE A 399 10.82 31.41 -3.99
N GLU A 400 11.88 31.17 -4.74
CA GLU A 400 12.12 31.73 -6.06
C GLU A 400 11.99 30.64 -7.12
N GLY A 401 10.95 30.70 -7.94
CA GLY A 401 10.73 29.71 -8.99
C GLY A 401 11.36 30.10 -10.32
N HIS A 402 11.92 29.11 -11.01
CA HIS A 402 12.63 29.27 -12.27
C HIS A 402 12.13 28.27 -13.32
N VAL A 403 12.26 28.64 -14.61
CA VAL A 403 11.94 27.76 -15.74
C VAL A 403 13.09 27.69 -16.74
N ASN A 404 13.17 26.59 -17.47
CA ASN A 404 14.12 26.41 -18.56
C ASN A 404 13.64 27.16 -19.81
N SER A 405 13.89 28.48 -19.86
CA SER A 405 13.42 29.34 -20.94
C SER A 405 14.29 30.58 -21.14
N THR A 406 14.21 31.17 -22.33
CA THR A 406 14.79 32.46 -22.68
C THR A 406 13.83 33.64 -22.47
N CYS A 407 12.52 33.42 -22.28
CA CYS A 407 11.54 34.50 -22.07
C CYS A 407 11.57 35.03 -20.61
N GLY A 408 11.39 36.34 -20.42
CA GLY A 408 11.54 37.03 -19.14
C GLY A 408 10.24 37.18 -18.34
N LEU A 409 10.25 38.12 -17.39
CA LEU A 409 9.12 38.38 -16.46
C LEU A 409 7.87 38.91 -17.18
N GLU A 410 8.05 39.53 -18.34
CA GLU A 410 7.00 40.00 -19.24
C GLU A 410 6.22 38.85 -19.92
N CYS A 411 6.71 37.61 -19.85
CA CYS A 411 6.10 36.47 -20.50
C CYS A 411 4.85 35.98 -19.75
N ARG A 412 3.70 36.58 -20.07
CA ARG A 412 2.35 36.23 -19.55
C ARG A 412 1.63 35.10 -20.31
N GLY A 413 2.18 34.64 -21.44
CA GLY A 413 1.73 33.44 -22.17
C GLY A 413 0.25 33.37 -22.55
N ALA A 414 -0.20 34.19 -23.51
CA ALA A 414 -1.53 34.07 -24.13
C ALA A 414 -1.64 34.83 -25.48
N THR A 415 -1.22 34.22 -26.60
CA THR A 415 -1.66 34.65 -27.97
C THR A 415 -1.66 33.51 -29.00
N GLY A 416 -1.59 32.23 -28.58
CA GLY A 416 -1.44 31.08 -29.49
C GLY A 416 -0.16 31.09 -30.36
N LYS A 417 0.81 31.98 -30.10
CA LYS A 417 2.06 32.12 -30.85
C LYS A 417 3.25 32.25 -29.90
N PRO A 418 4.39 31.61 -30.16
CA PRO A 418 5.56 31.70 -29.28
C PRO A 418 6.12 33.13 -29.16
N CYS A 419 6.63 33.43 -27.95
CA CYS A 419 7.34 34.67 -27.56
C CYS A 419 8.52 34.98 -28.51
N LYS A 420 8.93 36.25 -28.66
CA LYS A 420 10.03 36.64 -29.57
C LYS A 420 11.34 35.89 -29.26
N ALA A 421 11.63 35.66 -27.97
CA ALA A 421 12.78 34.83 -27.55
C ALA A 421 12.57 33.34 -27.84
N ALA A 422 11.36 32.81 -27.61
CA ALA A 422 11.02 31.41 -27.92
C ALA A 422 11.12 31.08 -29.42
N ARG A 423 10.77 32.01 -30.33
CA ARG A 423 10.94 31.84 -31.79
C ARG A 423 12.40 31.73 -32.22
N LYS A 424 13.32 32.47 -31.58
CA LYS A 424 14.76 32.42 -31.91
C LYS A 424 15.41 31.06 -31.63
N VAL A 425 14.80 30.24 -30.77
CA VAL A 425 15.35 28.97 -30.28
C VAL A 425 14.44 27.77 -30.59
N GLY A 426 13.44 27.95 -31.47
CA GLY A 426 12.52 26.88 -31.88
C GLY A 426 11.60 26.31 -30.78
N SER A 427 11.53 26.92 -29.60
CA SER A 427 10.79 26.36 -28.46
C SER A 427 9.30 26.70 -28.51
N ASP A 428 8.43 25.69 -28.34
CA ASP A 428 6.97 25.84 -28.26
C ASP A 428 6.47 26.09 -26.82
N MET A 429 7.34 25.98 -25.81
CA MET A 429 6.99 25.99 -24.38
C MET A 429 6.04 27.12 -23.97
N CYS A 430 6.21 28.31 -24.54
CA CYS A 430 5.39 29.50 -24.24
C CYS A 430 3.98 29.48 -24.85
N ALA A 431 3.70 28.58 -25.82
CA ALA A 431 2.38 28.38 -26.38
C ALA A 431 1.51 27.41 -25.55
N ARG A 432 2.12 26.64 -24.65
CA ARG A 432 1.47 25.58 -23.85
C ARG A 432 1.43 25.85 -22.33
N CYS A 433 2.03 26.94 -21.85
CA CYS A 433 2.06 27.29 -20.42
C CYS A 433 0.99 28.35 -20.06
N PRO A 434 -0.02 28.01 -19.22
CA PRO A 434 -0.92 29.01 -18.65
C PRO A 434 -0.13 30.08 -17.87
N GLY A 435 -0.32 31.36 -18.21
CA GLY A 435 0.42 32.46 -17.59
C GLY A 435 1.88 32.61 -18.06
N GLY A 436 2.33 31.82 -19.04
CA GLY A 436 3.66 31.92 -19.66
C GLY A 436 4.83 31.51 -18.75
N ALA A 437 6.04 31.93 -19.13
CA ALA A 437 7.25 31.61 -18.36
C ALA A 437 7.20 32.21 -16.94
N TYR A 438 6.64 33.41 -16.79
CA TYR A 438 6.39 33.99 -15.47
C TYR A 438 5.39 33.15 -14.66
N GLY A 439 4.22 32.84 -15.24
CA GLY A 439 3.16 32.07 -14.57
C GLY A 439 3.62 30.71 -14.09
N LEU A 440 4.27 29.92 -14.95
CA LEU A 440 4.84 28.62 -14.57
C LEU A 440 5.90 28.74 -13.47
N SER A 441 6.77 29.76 -13.55
CA SER A 441 7.79 29.99 -12.53
C SER A 441 7.17 30.37 -11.16
N LYS A 442 6.13 31.22 -11.15
CA LYS A 442 5.39 31.60 -9.94
C LYS A 442 4.65 30.40 -9.36
N ALA A 443 3.98 29.62 -10.20
CA ALA A 443 3.26 28.41 -9.80
C ALA A 443 4.16 27.38 -9.09
N ARG A 444 5.44 27.25 -9.49
CA ARG A 444 6.41 26.38 -8.79
C ARG A 444 6.70 26.86 -7.36
N ALA A 445 6.97 28.15 -7.19
CA ALA A 445 7.21 28.73 -5.87
C ALA A 445 5.94 28.67 -4.99
N GLU A 446 4.77 28.93 -5.58
CA GLU A 446 3.47 28.84 -4.91
C GLU A 446 3.09 27.42 -4.53
N ALA A 447 3.48 26.42 -5.32
CA ALA A 447 3.27 25.02 -5.00
C ALA A 447 4.08 24.58 -3.76
N ILE A 448 5.33 25.05 -3.61
CA ILE A 448 6.11 24.85 -2.37
C ILE A 448 5.52 25.64 -1.21
N LYS A 449 5.13 26.92 -1.39
CA LYS A 449 4.43 27.69 -0.35
C LYS A 449 3.17 26.96 0.14
N SER A 450 2.35 26.48 -0.79
CA SER A 450 1.13 25.75 -0.50
C SER A 450 1.40 24.42 0.20
N PHE A 451 2.47 23.72 -0.18
CA PHE A 451 2.92 22.49 0.49
C PHE A 451 3.30 22.78 1.94
N VAL A 452 4.23 23.70 2.21
CA VAL A 452 4.67 23.96 3.60
C VAL A 452 3.54 24.56 4.47
N ALA A 453 2.66 25.38 3.88
CA ALA A 453 1.49 25.92 4.58
C ALA A 453 0.48 24.82 4.96
N LYS A 454 0.14 23.91 4.04
CA LYS A 454 -0.66 22.71 4.37
C LYS A 454 0.03 21.82 5.40
N CYS A 455 1.35 21.85 5.46
CA CYS A 455 2.13 21.15 6.48
C CYS A 455 2.20 21.88 7.84
N GLY A 456 1.51 23.00 8.03
CA GLY A 456 1.45 23.75 9.29
C GLY A 456 2.55 24.78 9.49
N VAL A 457 3.24 25.22 8.44
CA VAL A 457 4.14 26.39 8.49
C VAL A 457 3.32 27.66 8.29
N ASP A 458 3.48 28.62 9.19
CA ASP A 458 2.90 29.96 9.11
C ASP A 458 3.10 30.63 7.74
N THR A 459 1.98 31.02 7.10
CA THR A 459 1.92 31.59 5.75
C THR A 459 2.57 32.96 5.63
N ASP A 460 2.70 33.69 6.73
CA ASP A 460 3.15 35.09 6.75
C ASP A 460 4.69 35.17 6.77
N ARG A 461 5.32 34.03 7.04
CA ARG A 461 6.77 33.83 7.02
C ARG A 461 7.32 33.16 5.76
N VAL A 462 6.44 32.79 4.81
CA VAL A 462 6.81 32.15 3.54
C VAL A 462 6.31 32.95 2.33
N TYR A 463 7.22 33.35 1.45
CA TYR A 463 6.93 34.17 0.26
C TYR A 463 7.19 33.37 -1.02
N ALA A 464 6.49 33.68 -2.11
CA ALA A 464 6.65 33.00 -3.39
C ALA A 464 6.77 34.01 -4.54
N VAL A 465 7.84 33.90 -5.35
CA VAL A 465 8.12 34.79 -6.48
C VAL A 465 8.56 33.96 -7.69
N GLY A 466 8.04 34.29 -8.88
CA GLY A 466 8.47 33.70 -10.14
C GLY A 466 9.47 34.58 -10.87
N PHE A 467 10.60 34.01 -11.31
CA PHE A 467 11.66 34.68 -12.06
C PHE A 467 11.71 34.34 -13.56
N ALA A 468 10.72 33.60 -14.07
CA ALA A 468 10.68 33.14 -15.45
C ALA A 468 12.04 32.51 -15.87
N GLY A 469 12.54 32.86 -17.05
CA GLY A 469 13.86 32.49 -17.53
C GLY A 469 14.98 33.48 -17.18
N THR A 470 14.77 34.50 -16.32
CA THR A 470 15.77 35.58 -16.14
C THR A 470 16.98 35.21 -15.29
N ARG A 471 16.92 34.08 -14.56
CA ARG A 471 17.97 33.57 -13.65
C ARG A 471 18.28 32.10 -13.97
N ARG A 472 18.73 31.84 -15.20
CA ARG A 472 19.24 30.52 -15.61
C ARG A 472 20.58 30.20 -14.93
N LEU A 473 20.85 28.91 -14.73
CA LEU A 473 22.17 28.39 -14.35
C LEU A 473 22.88 27.78 -15.57
N SER A 474 22.11 27.30 -16.56
CA SER A 474 22.60 26.90 -17.88
C SER A 474 21.95 27.79 -18.94
N ASP A 475 22.75 28.45 -19.79
CA ASP A 475 22.21 29.14 -20.96
C ASP A 475 21.76 28.18 -22.07
N ASP A 476 22.30 26.96 -22.08
CA ASP A 476 21.76 25.86 -22.87
C ASP A 476 20.42 25.42 -22.28
N ILE A 477 19.36 25.53 -23.08
CA ILE A 477 17.97 25.20 -22.71
C ILE A 477 17.50 23.85 -23.26
N THR A 478 18.40 23.03 -23.84
CA THR A 478 18.10 21.63 -24.19
C THR A 478 17.67 20.82 -22.96
N GLU A 479 17.00 19.68 -23.15
CA GLU A 479 16.57 18.84 -22.01
C GLU A 479 17.76 18.26 -21.22
N GLU A 480 18.85 17.94 -21.91
CA GLU A 480 20.06 17.33 -21.34
C GLU A 480 20.79 18.26 -20.34
N LYS A 481 20.89 19.55 -20.65
CA LYS A 481 21.64 20.54 -19.84
C LYS A 481 20.75 21.55 -19.13
N GLY A 482 19.66 21.98 -19.77
CA GLY A 482 18.71 22.95 -19.25
C GLY A 482 17.85 22.44 -18.09
N ALA A 483 17.90 21.14 -17.74
CA ALA A 483 17.15 20.57 -16.63
C ALA A 483 17.37 21.30 -15.30
N VAL A 484 18.61 21.76 -15.02
CA VAL A 484 18.96 22.52 -13.81
C VAL A 484 18.24 23.87 -13.70
N ASN A 485 17.74 24.43 -14.80
CA ASN A 485 16.97 25.66 -14.80
C ASN A 485 15.56 25.47 -14.22
N ARG A 486 15.02 24.24 -14.21
CA ARG A 486 13.67 23.92 -13.68
C ARG A 486 13.71 23.70 -12.17
N ARG A 487 14.02 24.75 -11.43
CA ARG A 487 14.22 24.68 -9.97
C ARG A 487 13.35 25.67 -9.20
N VAL A 488 13.27 25.46 -7.88
CA VAL A 488 12.99 26.53 -6.92
C VAL A 488 14.23 26.71 -6.03
N GLU A 489 14.66 27.95 -5.87
CA GLU A 489 15.63 28.35 -4.84
C GLU A 489 14.89 28.86 -3.61
N VAL A 490 15.55 28.81 -2.45
CA VAL A 490 15.01 29.31 -1.19
C VAL A 490 16.01 30.28 -0.59
N HIS A 491 15.57 31.50 -0.33
CA HIS A 491 16.39 32.58 0.20
C HIS A 491 15.81 33.05 1.53
N MET A 492 16.64 33.25 2.55
CA MET A 492 16.18 33.87 3.79
C MET A 492 15.83 35.34 3.58
N MET A 493 14.84 35.81 4.31
CA MET A 493 14.45 37.22 4.37
C MET A 493 14.69 37.77 5.79
N PRO A 494 14.98 39.08 5.93
CA PRO A 494 14.93 39.73 7.24
C PRO A 494 13.50 39.68 7.78
N TYR A 495 13.36 39.39 9.07
CA TYR A 495 12.10 39.58 9.79
C TYR A 495 11.79 41.08 9.89
N ILE A 496 10.56 41.47 9.54
CA ILE A 496 10.07 42.85 9.61
C ILE A 496 8.84 42.84 10.52
N PRO A 497 8.93 43.36 11.76
CA PRO A 497 7.77 43.50 12.63
C PRO A 497 6.70 44.41 11.99
N GLY A 498 5.42 44.08 12.15
CA GLY A 498 4.31 44.99 11.82
C GLY A 498 3.78 44.96 10.38
N ARG A 499 4.05 43.90 9.60
CA ARG A 499 3.22 43.55 8.43
C ARG A 499 2.39 42.29 8.72
N LEU A 500 1.17 42.52 9.19
CA LEU A 500 0.02 41.62 9.10
C LEU A 500 -1.04 42.35 8.26
#